data_AF-A0A0Q4BY76-F1
#
_entry.id   AF-A0A0Q4BY76-F1
#
_cell.length_a   1.000
_cell.length_b   1.000
_cell.length_c   1.000
_cell.angle_alpha   90.00
_cell.angle_beta   90.00
_cell.angle_gamma   90.00
#
_symmetry.space_group_name_H-M   'P 1'
#
loop_
_entity.id
_entity.type
_entity.pdbx_description
1 polymer ?
#
loop_
_entity_poly.entity_id
_entity_poly.type
_entity_poly.pdbx_seq_one_letter_code
_entity_poly.pdbx_strand_id
1 'polypeptide(L)'
;MDEQLLAMIVGLTSEVTILRARLDSCERLLAATGALPAGAVDGFEPDDQASVEREGLRRATLQKVFRPLREAALAELAQTEQKFADEDLAR
;
A
#
# COMPACT_ATOMS: atom_id res chain seq x y z
N MET A 1 -17.91 -5.64 10.31
CA MET A 1 -16.74 -5.06 9.62
C MET A 1 -16.55 -3.67 10.18
N ASP A 2 -15.36 -3.34 10.65
CA ASP A 2 -15.07 -2.05 11.29
C ASP A 2 -15.31 -0.90 10.28
N GLU A 3 -16.05 0.13 10.69
CA GLU A 3 -16.36 1.31 9.87
C GLU A 3 -15.08 2.03 9.42
N GLN A 4 -14.05 2.01 10.27
CA GLN A 4 -12.74 2.57 9.96
C GLN A 4 -12.03 1.77 8.85
N LEU A 5 -12.15 0.45 8.86
CA LEU A 5 -11.63 -0.42 7.80
C LEU A 5 -12.35 -0.18 6.48
N LEU A 6 -13.68 -0.02 6.50
CA LEU A 6 -14.45 0.31 5.31
C LEU A 6 -14.04 1.67 4.73
N ALA A 7 -13.89 2.69 5.58
CA ALA A 7 -13.44 4.01 5.17
C ALA A 7 -12.03 3.97 4.52
N MET A 8 -11.09 3.20 5.08
CA MET A 8 -9.77 3.00 4.50
C MET A 8 -9.85 2.33 3.12
N ILE A 9 -10.67 1.29 2.96
CA ILE A 9 -10.84 0.58 1.69
C ILE A 9 -11.44 1.51 0.62
N VAL A 10 -12.48 2.27 0.97
CA VAL A 10 -13.13 3.22 0.06
C VAL A 10 -12.16 4.33 -0.36
N GLY A 11 -11.40 4.88 0.59
CA GLY A 11 -10.36 5.87 0.33
C GLY A 11 -9.30 5.34 -0.64
N LEU A 12 -8.72 4.18 -0.35
CA LEU A 12 -7.73 3.53 -1.23
C LEU A 12 -8.28 3.22 -2.62
N THR A 13 -9.53 2.76 -2.70
CA THR A 13 -10.18 2.46 -3.99
C THR A 13 -10.37 3.72 -4.83
N SER A 14 -10.72 4.84 -4.19
CA SER A 14 -10.83 6.14 -4.85
C SER A 14 -9.47 6.59 -5.41
N GLU A 15 -8.41 6.49 -4.61
CA GLU A 15 -7.05 6.83 -5.06
C GLU A 15 -6.58 5.93 -6.21
N VAL A 16 -6.82 4.62 -6.16
CA VAL A 16 -6.49 3.68 -7.25
C VAL A 16 -7.23 4.04 -8.54
N THR A 17 -8.49 4.48 -8.44
CA THR A 17 -9.29 4.91 -9.59
C THR A 17 -8.69 6.16 -10.24
N ILE A 18 -8.28 7.15 -9.44
CA ILE A 18 -7.61 8.36 -9.92
C ILE A 18 -6.27 8.02 -10.58
N LEU A 19 -5.46 7.16 -9.96
CA LEU A 19 -4.17 6.74 -10.53
C LEU A 19 -4.35 6.02 -11.88
N ARG A 20 -5.35 5.14 -12.00
CA ARG A 20 -5.69 4.48 -13.27
C ARG A 20 -6.08 5.48 -14.35
N ALA A 21 -6.91 6.48 -14.02
CA ALA A 21 -7.31 7.51 -14.98
C ALA A 21 -6.13 8.38 -15.42
N ARG A 22 -5.21 8.71 -14.50
CA ARG A 22 -3.98 9.44 -14.81
C ARG A 22 -3.06 8.62 -15.72
N LEU A 23 -2.93 7.31 -15.47
CA LEU A 23 -2.13 6.42 -16.31
C LEU A 23 -2.71 6.31 -17.73
N ASP A 24 -4.02 6.08 -17.88
CA ASP A 24 -4.71 6.08 -19.19
C ASP A 24 -4.50 7.41 -19.93
N SER A 25 -4.59 8.54 -19.23
CA SER A 25 -4.31 9.85 -19.82
C SER A 25 -2.86 9.97 -20.33
N CYS A 26 -1.88 9.52 -19.55
CA CYS A 26 -0.48 9.50 -19.96
C CYS A 26 -0.27 8.62 -21.19
N GLU A 27 -0.82 7.41 -21.22
CA GLU A 27 -0.71 6.48 -22.35
C GLU A 27 -1.31 7.08 -23.63
N ARG A 28 -2.49 7.68 -23.55
CA ARG A 28 -3.14 8.35 -24.69
C ARG A 28 -2.32 9.53 -25.21
N LEU A 29 -1.77 10.36 -24.31
CA LEU A 29 -0.94 11.49 -24.69
C LEU A 29 0.36 11.03 -25.37
N LEU A 30 1.03 10.00 -24.83
CA LEU A 30 2.24 9.44 -25.43
C LEU A 30 1.96 8.82 -26.80
N ALA A 31 0.85 8.09 -26.94
CA ALA A 31 0.41 7.55 -28.23
C ALA A 31 0.10 8.65 -29.26
N ALA A 32 -0.57 9.71 -28.85
CA ALA A 32 -0.87 10.85 -29.72
C ALA A 32 0.40 11.54 -30.25
N THR A 33 1.47 11.56 -29.45
CA THR A 33 2.78 12.09 -29.86
C THR A 33 3.65 11.10 -30.66
N GLY A 34 3.23 9.84 -30.76
CA GLY A 34 4.03 8.77 -31.35
C GLY A 34 5.21 8.29 -30.49
N ALA A 35 5.32 8.75 -29.24
CA ALA A 35 6.40 8.39 -28.32
C ALA A 35 6.29 6.94 -27.81
N LEU A 36 5.06 6.43 -27.68
CA LEU A 36 4.78 5.07 -27.22
C LEU A 36 3.56 4.52 -27.99
N PRO A 37 3.61 3.32 -28.58
CA PRO A 37 2.42 2.76 -29.25
C PRO A 37 1.31 2.43 -28.23
N ALA A 38 0.06 2.48 -28.68
CA ALA A 38 -1.08 2.07 -27.84
C ALA A 38 -0.92 0.60 -27.40
N GLY A 39 -1.21 0.32 -26.13
CA GLY A 39 -1.05 -1.02 -25.54
C GLY A 39 0.40 -1.41 -25.18
N ALA A 40 1.39 -0.53 -25.40
CA ALA A 40 2.77 -0.83 -25.02
C ALA A 40 2.96 -1.04 -23.51
N VAL A 41 2.18 -0.36 -22.67
CA VAL A 41 2.22 -0.54 -21.21
C VAL A 41 1.69 -1.93 -20.83
N ASP A 42 0.60 -2.39 -21.46
CA ASP A 42 0.03 -3.72 -21.21
C ASP A 42 0.97 -4.85 -21.66
N GLY A 43 1.69 -4.64 -22.76
CA GLY A 43 2.68 -5.59 -23.27
C GLY A 43 4.08 -5.45 -22.67
N PHE A 44 4.27 -4.53 -21.71
CA PHE A 44 5.59 -4.30 -21.13
C PHE A 44 6.00 -5.43 -20.19
N GLU A 45 7.03 -6.17 -20.58
CA GLU A 45 7.71 -7.13 -19.72
C GLU A 45 8.85 -6.43 -18.96
N PRO A 46 8.77 -6.32 -17.63
CA PRO A 46 9.84 -5.72 -16.85
C PRO A 46 11.07 -6.62 -16.89
N ASP A 47 12.24 -6.00 -17.07
CA ASP A 47 13.51 -6.67 -16.87
C ASP A 47 13.77 -6.93 -15.36
N ASP A 48 14.88 -7.61 -15.07
CA ASP A 48 15.28 -7.97 -13.71
C ASP A 48 15.44 -6.71 -12.82
N GLN A 49 16.00 -5.63 -13.38
CA GLN A 49 16.20 -4.39 -12.64
C GLN A 49 14.86 -3.73 -12.28
N ALA A 50 13.98 -3.56 -13.26
CA ALA A 50 12.63 -3.02 -13.07
C ALA A 50 11.83 -3.88 -12.08
N SER A 51 12.02 -5.20 -12.09
CA SER A 51 11.39 -6.11 -11.14
C SER A 51 11.88 -5.89 -9.70
N VAL A 52 13.20 -5.73 -9.50
CA VAL A 52 13.79 -5.41 -8.19
C VAL A 52 13.32 -4.05 -7.67
N GLU A 53 13.28 -3.05 -8.54
CA GLU A 53 12.80 -1.70 -8.20
C GLU A 53 11.32 -1.74 -7.78
N ARG A 54 10.48 -2.44 -8.55
CA ARG A 54 9.06 -2.64 -8.22
C ARG A 54 8.86 -3.37 -6.90
N GLU A 55 9.68 -4.38 -6.62
CA GLU A 55 9.66 -5.06 -5.33
C GLU A 55 10.02 -4.11 -4.17
N GLY A 56 11.07 -3.30 -4.35
CA GLY A 56 11.47 -2.28 -3.38
C GLY A 56 10.34 -1.29 -3.09
N LEU A 57 9.70 -0.77 -4.14
CA LEU A 57 8.55 0.13 -4.02
C LEU A 57 7.38 -0.55 -3.31
N ARG A 58 7.07 -1.81 -3.64
CA ARG A 58 5.98 -2.55 -2.99
C ARG A 58 6.24 -2.72 -1.49
N ARG A 59 7.44 -3.18 -1.11
CA ARG A 59 7.82 -3.32 0.31
C ARG A 59 7.74 -1.99 1.04
N ALA A 60 8.27 -0.91 0.47
CA ALA A 60 8.23 0.41 1.09
C ALA A 60 6.78 0.90 1.30
N THR A 61 5.90 0.69 0.32
CA THR A 61 4.48 1.03 0.43
C THR A 61 3.79 0.21 1.51
N LEU A 62 3.98 -1.12 1.52
CA LEU A 62 3.38 -1.99 2.53
C LEU A 62 3.87 -1.64 3.94
N GLN A 63 5.18 -1.39 4.11
CA GLN A 63 5.73 -0.98 5.41
C GLN A 63 5.11 0.32 5.93
N LYS A 64 4.85 1.30 5.06
CA LYS A 64 4.19 2.56 5.42
C LYS A 64 2.72 2.32 5.79
N VAL A 65 1.99 1.56 4.98
CA VAL A 65 0.56 1.28 5.20
C VAL A 65 0.32 0.44 6.46
N PHE A 66 1.16 -0.57 6.72
CA PHE A 66 1.02 -1.45 7.88
C PHE A 66 1.67 -0.91 9.16
N ARG A 67 2.37 0.22 9.11
CA ARG A 67 3.02 0.80 10.30
C ARG A 67 2.03 1.06 11.45
N PRO A 68 0.88 1.71 11.25
CA PRO A 68 -0.07 1.98 12.34
C PRO A 68 -0.63 0.69 12.95
N LEU A 69 -0.94 -0.31 12.11
CA LEU A 69 -1.41 -1.63 12.56
C LEU A 69 -0.37 -2.34 13.44
N ARG A 70 0.91 -2.30 13.03
CA ARG A 70 2.01 -2.87 13.82
C ARG A 70 2.20 -2.13 15.15
N GLU A 71 2.15 -0.81 15.14
CA GLU A 71 2.28 0.01 16.35
C GLU A 71 1.12 -0.25 17.34
N ALA A 72 -0.11 -0.37 16.84
CA ALA A 72 -1.27 -0.73 17.66
C ALA A 72 -1.12 -2.12 18.29
N ALA A 73 -0.71 -3.13 17.50
CA ALA A 73 -0.50 -4.48 18.01
C ALA A 73 0.61 -4.55 19.08
N LEU A 74 1.71 -3.82 18.90
CA LEU A 74 2.79 -3.75 19.89
C LEU A 74 2.33 -3.07 21.19
N ALA A 75 1.52 -2.00 21.08
CA ALA A 75 0.96 -1.32 22.25
C ALA A 75 0.00 -2.23 23.05
N GLU A 76 -0.81 -3.02 22.37
CA GLU A 76 -1.73 -3.97 22.99
C GLU A 76 -0.98 -5.11 23.73
N LEU A 77 0.10 -5.61 23.15
CA LEU A 77 0.99 -6.58 23.80
C LEU A 77 1.63 -6.00 25.06
N ALA A 78 2.18 -4.78 24.99
CA ALA A 78 2.78 -4.13 26.15
C ALA A 78 1.77 -3.87 27.29
N GLN A 79 0.54 -3.46 26.95
CA GLN A 79 -0.54 -3.31 27.94
C GLN A 79 -0.90 -4.65 28.61
N THR A 80 -0.86 -5.73 27.84
CA THR A 80 -1.15 -7.07 28.34
C THR A 80 -0.06 -7.53 29.32
N GLU A 81 1.21 -7.36 28.97
CA GLU A 81 2.36 -7.67 29.85
C GLU A 81 2.31 -6.86 31.15
N GLN A 82 1.96 -5.57 31.06
CA GLN A 82 1.89 -4.70 32.23
C GLN A 82 0.76 -5.09 33.19
N LYS A 83 -0.42 -5.47 32.65
CA LYS A 83 -1.52 -6.01 33.48
C LYS A 83 -1.12 -7.27 34.22
N PHE A 84 -0.43 -8.20 33.56
CA PHE A 84 0.06 -9.41 34.23
C PHE A 84 1.05 -9.09 35.35
N ALA A 85 1.96 -8.14 35.13
CA ALA A 85 2.92 -7.72 36.15
C ALA A 85 2.23 -7.05 37.36
N ASP A 86 1.24 -6.19 37.13
CA ASP A 86 0.48 -5.52 38.18
C ASP A 86 -0.38 -6.50 39.01
N GLU A 87 -0.95 -7.53 38.37
CA GLU A 87 -1.72 -8.59 39.04
C GLU A 87 -0.85 -9.51 39.91
N ASP A 88 0.38 -9.80 39.48
CA ASP A 88 1.34 -10.58 40.26
C ASP A 88 1.90 -9.79 41.46
N LEU A 89 2.09 -8.47 41.33
CA LEU A 89 2.48 -7.58 42.42
C LEU A 89 1.39 -7.42 43.50
N ALA A 90 0.13 -7.68 43.15
CA ALA A 90 -1.02 -7.55 44.04
C ALA A 90 -1.35 -8.83 44.83
N ARG A 91 -0.63 -9.95 44.60
CA ARG A 91 -0.77 -11.24 45.30
C ARG A 91 0.27 -11.41 46.40
#